data_AF-A0A662VTH0-F1
#
_entry.id   AF-A0A662VTH0-F1
#
_cell.length_a   1.000
_cell.length_b   1.000
_cell.length_c   1.000
_cell.angle_alpha   90.00
_cell.angle_beta   90.00
_cell.angle_gamma   90.00
#
_symmetry.space_group_name_H-M   'P 1'
#
loop_
_entity.id
_entity.type
_entity.pdbx_description
1 polymer ?
#
loop_
_entity_poly.entity_id
_entity_poly.type
_entity_poly.pdbx_seq_one_letter_code
_entity_poly.pdbx_strand_id
1 'polypeptide(L)'
;MEEFVARKIVDDVLELGARSCFVFDGDKLIMAGGDESVSSLVELLFGFAEDIHENFELMTVYSKDWSLAAVKVDNVAVLAFFDSKENVEIMAMNMKNIVKELEM
;
A
#
# COMPACT_ATOMS: atom_id res chain seq x y z
N MET A 1 2.86 -5.30 -13.78
CA MET A 1 2.03 -4.08 -13.85
C MET A 1 2.68 -3.03 -14.74
N GLU A 2 1.89 -2.35 -15.58
CA GLU A 2 2.36 -1.20 -16.37
C GLU A 2 2.55 0.04 -15.47
N GLU A 3 3.58 0.85 -15.73
CA GLU A 3 3.90 2.05 -14.93
C GLU A 3 2.73 3.05 -14.86
N PHE A 4 1.94 3.15 -15.94
CA PHE A 4 0.76 4.01 -16.00
C PHE A 4 -0.31 3.59 -14.97
N VAL A 5 -0.51 2.28 -14.80
CA VAL A 5 -1.47 1.73 -13.83
C VAL A 5 -0.97 1.99 -12.40
N ALA A 6 0.31 1.72 -12.14
CA ALA A 6 0.92 1.98 -10.83
C ALA A 6 0.81 3.45 -10.42
N ARG A 7 0.96 4.38 -11.37
CA ARG A 7 0.78 5.82 -11.13
C ARG A 7 -0.63 6.17 -10.70
N LYS A 8 -1.63 5.64 -11.40
CA LYS A 8 -3.02 5.88 -11.04
C LYS A 8 -3.37 5.33 -9.65
N ILE A 9 -2.86 4.14 -9.31
CA ILE A 9 -3.01 3.59 -7.95
C ILE A 9 -2.40 4.55 -6.92
N VAL A 10 -1.18 5.06 -7.16
CA VAL A 10 -0.54 6.02 -6.24
C VAL A 10 -1.40 7.27 -6.09
N ASP A 11 -1.82 7.89 -7.19
CA ASP A 11 -2.62 9.11 -7.18
C ASP A 11 -3.95 8.90 -6.42
N ASP A 12 -4.71 7.86 -6.77
CA ASP A 12 -6.01 7.55 -6.16
C ASP A 12 -5.87 7.24 -4.65
N VAL A 13 -4.78 6.58 -4.23
CA VAL A 13 -4.52 6.27 -2.81
C VAL A 13 -4.07 7.51 -2.03
N LEU A 14 -3.31 8.42 -2.64
CA LEU A 14 -2.98 9.70 -2.01
C LEU A 14 -4.25 10.56 -1.83
N GLU A 15 -5.21 10.49 -2.75
CA GLU A 15 -6.53 11.15 -2.61
C GLU A 15 -7.37 10.60 -1.45
N LEU A 16 -7.12 9.35 -1.00
CA LEU A 16 -7.73 8.79 0.23
C LEU A 16 -7.15 9.41 1.52
N GLY A 17 -6.17 10.31 1.41
CA GLY A 17 -5.51 10.96 2.55
C GLY A 17 -4.24 10.24 3.01
N ALA A 18 -3.68 9.36 2.20
CA ALA A 18 -2.36 8.80 2.46
C ALA A 18 -1.29 9.89 2.30
N ARG A 19 -0.32 9.93 3.21
CA ARG A 19 0.87 10.78 3.09
C ARG A 19 1.90 10.20 2.12
N SER A 20 1.93 8.87 2.02
CA SER A 20 2.83 8.14 1.14
C SER A 20 2.14 6.87 0.62
N CYS A 21 2.44 6.49 -0.61
CA CYS A 21 1.94 5.27 -1.25
C CYS A 21 3.08 4.57 -2.01
N PHE A 22 3.11 3.24 -1.94
CA PHE A 22 4.11 2.38 -2.56
C PHE A 22 3.42 1.21 -3.23
N VAL A 23 3.74 0.98 -4.51
CA VAL A 23 3.15 -0.07 -5.34
C VAL A 23 4.23 -1.06 -5.73
N PHE A 24 4.01 -2.32 -5.38
CA PHE A 24 4.89 -3.45 -5.66
C PHE A 24 4.20 -4.40 -6.64
N ASP A 25 5.00 -5.01 -7.51
CA ASP A 25 4.60 -6.13 -8.36
C ASP A 25 5.55 -7.29 -8.04
N GLY A 26 5.05 -8.28 -7.30
CA GLY A 26 5.87 -9.25 -6.59
C GLY A 26 6.72 -8.58 -5.51
N ASP A 27 8.03 -8.83 -5.54
CA ASP A 27 9.02 -8.25 -4.63
C ASP A 27 9.59 -6.90 -5.11
N LYS A 28 9.21 -6.47 -6.32
CA LYS A 28 9.77 -5.29 -6.96
C LYS A 28 8.91 -4.05 -6.73
N LEU A 29 9.50 -3.01 -6.13
CA LEU A 29 8.90 -1.68 -6.09
C LEU A 29 8.79 -1.10 -7.52
N ILE A 30 7.58 -0.80 -7.96
CA ILE A 30 7.30 -0.23 -9.28
C ILE A 30 7.10 1.28 -9.21
N MET A 31 6.43 1.77 -8.16
CA MET A 31 6.21 3.19 -7.97
C MET A 31 6.09 3.56 -6.51
N ALA A 32 6.55 4.76 -6.17
CA ALA A 32 6.32 5.42 -4.90
C ALA A 32 5.80 6.83 -5.15
N GLY A 33 5.02 7.37 -4.21
CA GLY A 33 4.58 8.75 -4.22
C GLY A 33 4.33 9.30 -2.82
N GLY A 34 4.34 10.63 -2.70
CA GLY A 34 4.23 11.34 -1.42
C GLY A 34 5.58 11.45 -0.71
N ASP A 35 5.59 11.28 0.62
CA ASP A 35 6.84 11.31 1.39
C ASP A 35 7.61 9.99 1.28
N GLU A 36 8.66 9.97 0.46
CA GLU A 36 9.48 8.79 0.19
C GLU A 36 10.50 8.45 1.29
N SER A 37 10.62 9.29 2.34
CA SER A 37 11.59 9.09 3.43
C SER A 37 11.37 7.80 4.24
N VAL A 38 10.19 7.18 4.09
CA VAL A 38 9.80 5.94 4.77
C VAL A 38 9.97 4.68 3.91
N SER A 39 10.48 4.81 2.68
CA SER A 39 10.64 3.69 1.72
C SER A 39 11.32 2.45 2.31
N SER A 40 12.45 2.61 3.01
CA SER A 40 13.16 1.46 3.61
C SER A 40 12.37 0.74 4.71
N LEU A 41 11.51 1.45 5.44
CA LEU A 41 10.62 0.84 6.44
C LEU A 41 9.51 0.06 5.75
N VAL A 42 8.99 0.56 4.63
CA VAL A 42 7.94 -0.12 3.83
C VAL A 42 8.46 -1.44 3.28
N GLU A 43 9.63 -1.43 2.65
CA GLU A 43 10.24 -2.63 2.08
C GLU A 43 10.44 -3.71 3.16
N LEU A 44 10.88 -3.31 4.36
CA LEU A 44 11.03 -4.21 5.50
C LEU A 44 9.69 -4.79 5.96
N LEU A 45 8.65 -3.94 6.11
CA LEU A 45 7.32 -4.37 6.56
C LEU A 45 6.65 -5.28 5.52
N PHE A 46 6.83 -4.98 4.23
CA PHE A 46 6.31 -5.80 3.15
C PHE A 46 6.99 -7.17 3.13
N GLY A 47 8.33 -7.22 3.16
CA GLY A 47 9.05 -8.49 3.25
C GLY A 47 8.66 -9.32 4.47
N PHE A 48 8.50 -8.68 5.63
CA PHE A 48 8.02 -9.34 6.85
C PHE A 48 6.61 -9.92 6.70
N ALA A 49 5.70 -9.21 6.03
CA ALA A 49 4.34 -9.70 5.80
C ALA A 49 4.32 -10.92 4.88
N GLU A 50 5.11 -10.89 3.80
CA GLU A 50 5.30 -12.02 2.87
C GLU A 50 5.94 -13.23 3.58
N ASP A 51 6.94 -13.02 4.43
CA ASP A 51 7.62 -14.09 5.19
C ASP A 51 6.69 -14.80 6.18
N ILE A 52 5.75 -14.08 6.79
CA ILE A 52 4.76 -14.66 7.71
C ILE A 52 3.68 -15.42 6.94
N HIS A 53 3.20 -14.83 5.86
CA HIS A 53 2.12 -15.39 5.06
C HIS A 53 2.24 -14.87 3.62
N GLU A 54 2.78 -15.71 2.74
CA GLU A 54 3.03 -15.41 1.30
C GLU A 54 1.78 -14.88 0.55
N ASN A 55 0.60 -15.10 1.10
CA ASN A 55 -0.68 -14.64 0.54
C ASN A 55 -1.46 -13.75 1.52
N PHE A 56 -0.81 -12.80 2.21
CA PHE A 56 -1.56 -11.85 3.03
C PHE A 56 -2.49 -11.04 2.13
N GLU A 57 -3.74 -10.81 2.54
CA GLU A 57 -4.67 -9.96 1.78
C GLU A 57 -4.69 -8.52 2.31
N LEU A 58 -4.45 -8.37 3.60
CA LEU A 58 -4.53 -7.12 4.34
C LEU A 58 -3.60 -7.20 5.55
N MET A 59 -2.81 -6.15 5.76
CA MET A 59 -2.09 -5.89 6.99
C MET A 59 -2.30 -4.43 7.40
N THR A 60 -2.57 -4.22 8.68
CA THR A 60 -2.63 -2.89 9.29
C THR A 60 -1.62 -2.78 10.41
N VAL A 61 -0.89 -1.67 10.45
CA VAL A 61 0.07 -1.35 11.50
C VAL A 61 -0.37 -0.04 12.14
N TYR A 62 -0.48 -0.04 13.46
CA TYR A 62 -0.85 1.15 14.23
C TYR A 62 0.32 1.61 15.09
N SER A 63 0.64 2.89 14.98
CA SER A 63 1.59 3.58 15.86
C SER A 63 0.85 4.54 16.78
N LYS A 64 1.58 5.37 17.54
CA LYS A 64 1.01 6.41 18.39
C LYS A 64 0.35 7.53 17.57
N ASP A 65 0.92 7.90 16.43
CA ASP A 65 0.52 9.09 15.68
C ASP A 65 0.30 8.82 14.18
N TRP A 66 0.47 7.57 13.74
CA TRP A 66 0.31 7.18 12.35
C TRP A 66 -0.22 5.75 12.24
N SER A 67 -0.64 5.38 11.03
CA SER A 67 -0.94 4.01 10.66
C SER A 67 -0.40 3.68 9.28
N LEU A 68 -0.28 2.39 9.01
CA LEU A 68 0.02 1.85 7.70
C LEU A 68 -1.04 0.82 7.33
N ALA A 69 -1.52 0.89 6.10
CA ALA A 69 -2.31 -0.16 5.48
C ALA A 69 -1.49 -0.78 4.34
N ALA A 70 -1.48 -2.10 4.28
CA ALA A 70 -0.93 -2.87 3.18
C ALA A 70 -2.00 -3.81 2.66
N VAL A 71 -2.25 -3.79 1.35
CA VAL A 71 -3.19 -4.69 0.69
C VAL A 71 -2.51 -5.39 -0.46
N LYS A 72 -2.88 -6.65 -0.68
CA LYS A 72 -2.40 -7.43 -1.83
C LYS A 72 -3.59 -7.93 -2.63
N VAL A 73 -3.52 -7.78 -3.94
CA VAL A 73 -4.44 -8.34 -4.92
C VAL A 73 -3.57 -9.07 -5.93
N ASP A 74 -3.74 -10.39 -6.01
CA ASP A 74 -2.89 -11.27 -6.81
C ASP A 74 -1.38 -11.01 -6.57
N ASN A 75 -0.66 -10.51 -7.57
CA ASN A 75 0.77 -10.21 -7.45
C ASN A 75 1.09 -8.76 -7.06
N VAL A 76 0.08 -7.90 -6.95
CA VAL A 76 0.26 -6.47 -6.68
C VAL A 76 -0.03 -6.15 -5.24
N ALA A 77 0.95 -5.54 -4.58
CA ALA A 77 0.83 -5.04 -3.22
C ALA A 77 0.89 -3.52 -3.19
N VAL A 78 0.00 -2.90 -2.41
CA VAL A 78 -0.04 -1.46 -2.19
C VAL A 78 0.07 -1.18 -0.70
N LEU A 79 1.06 -0.38 -0.34
CA LEU A 79 1.33 0.04 1.01
C LEU A 79 1.18 1.55 1.12
N ALA A 80 0.41 2.01 2.10
CA ALA A 80 0.13 3.42 2.31
C ALA A 80 0.28 3.82 3.77
N PHE A 81 0.91 4.97 4.00
CA PHE A 81 1.03 5.59 5.32
C PHE A 81 0.00 6.68 5.49
N PHE A 82 -0.61 6.75 6.68
CA PHE A 82 -1.56 7.77 7.06
C PHE A 82 -1.13 8.41 8.38
N ASP A 83 -1.25 9.74 8.49
CA ASP A 83 -1.02 10.48 9.74
C ASP A 83 -2.24 10.39 10.70
N SER A 84 -3.13 9.42 10.47
CA SER A 84 -4.31 9.11 11.28
C SER A 84 -4.38 7.62 11.55
N LYS A 85 -5.12 7.23 12.60
CA LYS A 85 -5.46 5.83 12.91
C LYS A 85 -6.93 5.51 12.68
N GLU A 86 -7.73 6.53 12.42
CA GLU A 86 -9.16 6.37 12.23
C GLU A 86 -9.41 5.80 10.84
N ASN A 87 -10.34 4.85 10.74
CA ASN A 87 -10.83 4.31 9.48
C ASN A 87 -9.77 3.64 8.59
N VAL A 88 -8.62 3.22 9.13
CA VAL A 88 -7.51 2.61 8.36
C VAL A 88 -7.96 1.34 7.66
N GLU A 89 -8.80 0.52 8.29
CA GLU A 89 -9.37 -0.68 7.68
C GLU A 89 -10.28 -0.32 6.49
N ILE A 90 -11.05 0.76 6.61
CA ILE A 90 -11.91 1.27 5.52
C ILE A 90 -11.03 1.80 4.38
N MET A 91 -9.98 2.56 4.70
CA MET A 91 -9.01 3.05 3.71
C MET A 91 -8.33 1.88 3.00
N ALA A 92 -7.93 0.85 3.72
CA ALA A 92 -7.35 -0.35 3.13
C ALA A 92 -8.32 -1.07 2.20
N MET A 93 -9.59 -1.20 2.59
CA MET A 93 -10.61 -1.77 1.69
C MET A 93 -10.81 -0.93 0.43
N ASN A 94 -10.78 0.40 0.54
CA ASN A 94 -10.83 1.29 -0.62
C ASN A 94 -9.59 1.13 -1.52
N MET A 95 -8.39 1.03 -0.94
CA MET A 95 -7.15 0.72 -1.67
C MET A 95 -7.28 -0.61 -2.43
N LYS A 96 -7.78 -1.65 -1.77
CA LYS A 96 -7.98 -2.98 -2.40
C LYS A 96 -8.95 -2.89 -3.59
N ASN A 97 -10.00 -2.07 -3.49
CA ASN A 97 -10.94 -1.87 -4.60
C ASN A 97 -10.28 -1.11 -5.76
N ILE A 98 -9.49 -0.07 -5.48
CA ILE A 98 -8.72 0.67 -6.51
C ILE A 98 -7.83 -0.30 -7.30
N VAL A 99 -7.08 -1.16 -6.61
CA VAL A 99 -6.20 -2.14 -7.28
C VAL A 99 -7.02 -3.09 -8.15
N LYS A 100 -8.11 -3.66 -7.61
CA LYS A 100 -8.98 -4.57 -8.37
C LYS A 100 -9.58 -3.93 -9.61
N GLU A 101 -10.01 -2.68 -9.54
CA GLU A 101 -10.62 -1.96 -10.68
C GLU A 101 -9.60 -1.66 -11.79
N LEU A 102 -8.32 -1.54 -11.43
CA LEU A 102 -7.24 -1.17 -12.35
C LEU A 102 -6.44 -2.36 -12.89
N GLU A 103 -6.55 -3.54 -12.27
CA GLU A 103 -5.99 -4.80 -12.78
C GLU A 103 -6.94 -5.60 -13.68
N MET A 104 -8.22 -5.22 -13.76
CA MET A 104 -9.21 -5.78 -14.70
C MET A 104 -9.05 -5.23 -16.13
#